data_AF-A0A7C1RID9-F1
#
_entry.id   AF-A0A7C1RID9-F1
#
_cell.length_a   1.000
_cell.length_b   1.000
_cell.length_c   1.000
_cell.angle_alpha   90.00
_cell.angle_beta   90.00
_cell.angle_gamma   90.00
#
_symmetry.space_group_name_H-M   'P 1'
#
loop_
_entity.id
_entity.type
_entity.pdbx_description
1 polymer ?
#
loop_
_entity_poly.entity_id
_entity_poly.type
_entity_poly.pdbx_seq_one_letter_code
_entity_poly.pdbx_strand_id
1 'polypeptide(L)'
;MKAGERKYKNKDITVYWKPSSCIHASECTHGLPEVFNPDKKPWINMDGSHTEKIIEVVDKCPVDALTWKWNDDKKNETVGEEHPNHIKNRGRALLKNDDTGSGSETVIKIMENGPCIITGGFILERNNGSRSKFSGTLSLCRCGKSKLKPFCDGSHR
;
A
#
# COMPACT_ATOMS: atom_id res chain seq x y z
N MET A 1 19.62 -6.95 -4.34
CA MET A 1 18.64 -8.06 -4.42
C MET A 1 17.25 -7.47 -4.15
N LYS A 2 16.34 -7.50 -5.14
CA LYS A 2 14.98 -6.95 -4.98
C LYS A 2 14.21 -7.88 -4.04
N ALA A 3 14.01 -7.47 -2.78
CA ALA A 3 13.34 -8.28 -1.78
C ALA A 3 11.85 -8.46 -2.17
N GLY A 4 11.47 -9.72 -2.38
CA GLY A 4 10.12 -10.12 -2.74
C GLY A 4 9.08 -9.79 -1.67
N GLU A 5 7.83 -9.84 -2.10
CA GLU A 5 6.65 -9.80 -1.23
C GLU A 5 6.76 -10.86 -0.12
N ARG A 6 6.50 -10.45 1.12
CA ARG A 6 6.51 -11.33 2.29
C ARG A 6 5.07 -11.58 2.73
N LYS A 7 4.80 -12.77 3.27
CA LYS A 7 3.46 -13.19 3.69
C LYS A 7 3.50 -13.61 5.16
N TYR A 8 2.51 -13.19 5.92
CA TYR A 8 2.35 -13.50 7.34
C TYR A 8 0.91 -13.94 7.56
N LYS A 9 0.71 -15.08 8.23
CA LYS A 9 -0.60 -15.74 8.29
C LYS A 9 -0.94 -16.07 9.74
N ASN A 10 -2.18 -15.79 10.14
CA ASN A 10 -2.80 -16.41 11.32
C ASN A 10 -3.91 -17.37 10.86
N LYS A 11 -4.81 -17.74 11.77
CA LYS A 11 -5.95 -18.62 11.46
C LYS A 11 -6.89 -18.03 10.40
N ASP A 12 -7.16 -16.74 10.46
CA ASP A 12 -8.27 -16.13 9.71
C ASP A 12 -7.82 -15.43 8.42
N ILE A 13 -6.68 -14.73 8.45
CA ILE A 13 -6.19 -13.91 7.35
C ILE A 13 -4.72 -14.18 7.00
N THR A 14 -4.34 -13.71 5.82
CA THR A 14 -2.95 -13.56 5.40
C THR A 14 -2.68 -12.07 5.12
N VAL A 15 -1.67 -11.50 5.77
CA VAL A 15 -1.13 -10.16 5.51
C VAL A 15 0.08 -10.28 4.58
N TYR A 16 0.08 -9.49 3.52
CA TYR A 16 1.16 -9.36 2.55
C TYR A 16 1.90 -8.05 2.82
N TRP A 17 3.22 -8.09 2.78
CA TRP A 17 4.07 -6.92 2.90
C TRP A 17 5.02 -6.79 1.73
N LYS A 18 5.01 -5.62 1.07
CA LYS A 18 5.90 -5.25 -0.02
C LYS A 18 6.85 -4.14 0.46
N PRO A 19 8.07 -4.48 0.90
CA PRO A 19 9.02 -3.51 1.46
C PRO A 19 9.34 -2.36 0.52
N SER A 20 9.44 -2.65 -0.79
CA SER A 20 9.77 -1.66 -1.81
C SER A 20 8.69 -0.59 -2.02
N SER A 21 7.46 -0.86 -1.59
CA SER A 21 6.35 0.10 -1.67
C SER A 21 6.17 0.89 -0.36
N CYS A 22 6.85 0.51 0.72
CA CYS A 22 6.70 1.15 2.02
C CYS A 22 7.29 2.55 2.04
N ILE A 23 6.44 3.55 2.28
CA ILE A 23 6.87 4.94 2.47
C ILE A 23 7.18 5.29 3.92
N HIS A 24 7.07 4.36 4.86
CA HIS A 24 7.30 4.61 6.30
C HIS A 24 6.38 5.69 6.90
N ALA A 25 5.10 5.69 6.50
CA ALA A 25 4.06 6.54 7.10
C ALA A 25 3.81 6.25 8.60
N SER A 26 4.37 5.16 9.14
CA SER A 26 4.27 4.72 10.54
C SER A 26 2.87 4.37 11.04
N GLU A 27 1.86 4.35 10.16
CA GLU A 27 0.49 3.92 10.48
C GLU A 27 0.45 2.55 11.18
N CYS A 28 1.22 1.59 10.68
CA CYS A 28 1.24 0.24 11.23
C CYS A 28 1.97 0.15 12.58
N THR A 29 3.15 0.75 12.68
CA THR A 29 4.00 0.65 13.88
C THR A 29 3.46 1.48 15.04
N HIS A 30 2.74 2.58 14.77
CA HIS A 30 2.05 3.35 15.81
C HIS A 30 0.67 2.77 16.12
N GLY A 31 -0.04 2.24 15.13
CA GLY A 31 -1.42 1.76 15.29
C GLY A 31 -1.52 0.43 16.04
N LEU A 32 -0.55 -0.47 15.89
CA LEU A 32 -0.58 -1.80 16.51
C LEU A 32 0.84 -2.36 16.74
N PRO A 33 1.64 -1.76 17.63
CA PRO A 33 3.05 -2.11 17.84
C PRO A 33 3.28 -3.54 18.35
N GLU A 34 2.29 -4.19 18.93
CA GLU A 34 2.34 -5.60 19.33
C GLU A 34 2.30 -6.56 18.13
N VAL A 35 1.79 -6.08 16.99
CA VAL A 35 1.77 -6.81 15.70
C VAL A 35 2.88 -6.31 14.78
N PHE A 36 3.05 -4.99 14.61
CA PHE A 36 4.02 -4.41 13.65
C PHE A 36 5.18 -3.74 14.38
N ASN A 37 6.31 -4.44 14.49
CA ASN A 37 7.48 -3.98 15.22
C ASN A 37 8.79 -4.16 14.41
N PRO A 38 9.38 -3.08 13.86
CA PRO A 38 10.56 -3.16 13.02
C PRO A 38 11.83 -3.65 13.74
N ASP A 39 11.84 -3.62 15.08
CA ASP A 39 12.96 -4.09 15.90
C ASP A 39 12.89 -5.59 16.20
N LYS A 40 11.78 -6.26 15.83
CA LYS A 40 11.57 -7.70 16.01
C LYS A 40 11.77 -8.48 14.72
N LYS A 41 12.04 -9.79 14.88
CA LYS A 41 12.14 -10.75 13.78
C LYS A 41 11.31 -12.00 14.15
N PRO A 42 10.21 -12.30 13.43
CA PRO A 42 9.60 -11.49 12.36
C PRO A 42 9.10 -10.13 12.88
N TRP A 43 9.07 -9.12 12.00
CA TRP A 43 8.59 -7.78 12.35
C TRP A 43 7.05 -7.68 12.35
N ILE A 44 6.37 -8.66 11.73
CA ILE A 44 4.91 -8.81 11.80
C ILE A 44 4.61 -10.07 12.63
N ASN A 45 3.97 -9.88 13.78
CA ASN A 45 3.51 -10.92 14.68
C ASN A 45 1.98 -11.05 14.55
N MET A 46 1.51 -12.00 13.75
CA MET A 46 0.07 -12.17 13.46
C MET A 46 -0.75 -12.68 14.65
N ASP A 47 -0.08 -13.12 15.73
CA ASP A 47 -0.71 -13.52 16.99
C ASP A 47 -0.68 -12.39 18.04
N GLY A 48 -0.15 -11.22 17.69
CA GLY A 48 -0.04 -10.08 18.61
C GLY A 48 -1.37 -9.41 18.96
N SER A 49 -2.41 -9.59 18.15
CA SER A 49 -3.73 -8.99 18.38
C SER A 49 -4.84 -9.74 17.66
N HIS A 50 -6.08 -9.29 17.84
CA HIS A 50 -7.24 -9.83 17.14
C HIS A 50 -7.22 -9.48 15.65
N THR A 51 -7.71 -10.42 14.81
CA THR A 51 -7.74 -10.29 13.34
C THR A 51 -8.36 -8.97 12.88
N GLU A 52 -9.43 -8.53 13.52
CA GLU A 52 -10.16 -7.30 13.18
C GLU A 52 -9.27 -6.06 13.34
N LYS A 53 -8.52 -5.96 14.45
CA LYS A 53 -7.58 -4.85 14.70
C LYS A 53 -6.41 -4.86 13.73
N ILE A 54 -5.95 -6.04 13.33
CA ILE A 54 -4.90 -6.17 12.32
C ILE A 54 -5.41 -5.61 10.99
N ILE A 55 -6.62 -5.97 10.58
CA ILE A 55 -7.26 -5.46 9.34
C ILE A 55 -7.37 -3.93 9.39
N GLU A 56 -7.94 -3.37 10.47
CA GLU A 56 -8.11 -1.92 10.63
C GLU A 56 -6.80 -1.14 10.46
N VAL A 57 -5.69 -1.68 10.97
CA VAL A 57 -4.38 -1.04 10.89
C VAL A 57 -3.72 -1.26 9.53
N VAL A 58 -3.89 -2.45 8.93
CA VAL A 58 -3.44 -2.71 7.56
C VAL A 58 -4.14 -1.77 6.59
N ASP A 59 -5.45 -1.55 6.72
CA ASP A 59 -6.26 -0.67 5.86
C ASP A 59 -5.84 0.82 5.91
N LYS A 60 -5.11 1.24 6.95
CA LYS A 60 -4.52 2.58 7.04
C LYS A 60 -3.25 2.74 6.19
N CYS A 61 -2.65 1.66 5.68
CA CYS A 61 -1.47 1.78 4.84
C CYS A 61 -1.78 2.58 3.57
N PRO A 62 -1.12 3.73 3.32
CA PRO A 62 -1.56 4.63 2.27
C PRO A 62 -1.05 4.26 0.87
N VAL A 63 -0.13 3.29 0.77
CA VAL A 63 0.63 2.96 -0.45
C VAL A 63 0.70 1.47 -0.76
N ASP A 64 -0.21 0.66 -0.22
CA ASP A 64 -0.25 -0.79 -0.47
C ASP A 64 0.99 -1.56 -0.10
N ALA A 65 1.81 -0.97 0.78
CA ALA A 65 2.93 -1.71 1.33
C ALA A 65 2.42 -2.87 2.20
N LEU A 66 1.25 -2.72 2.83
CA LEU A 66 0.54 -3.78 3.54
C LEU A 66 -0.82 -4.00 2.88
N THR A 67 -1.13 -5.26 2.58
CA THR A 67 -2.44 -5.72 2.11
C THR A 67 -2.84 -7.01 2.81
N TRP A 68 -4.10 -7.42 2.69
CA TRP A 68 -4.58 -8.62 3.36
C TRP A 68 -5.65 -9.36 2.57
N LYS A 69 -5.84 -10.64 2.89
CA LYS A 69 -6.96 -11.45 2.41
C LYS A 69 -7.48 -12.39 3.49
N TRP A 70 -8.74 -12.81 3.38
CA TRP A 70 -9.23 -13.96 4.14
C TRP A 70 -8.59 -15.26 3.65
N ASN A 71 -8.27 -16.13 4.60
CA ASN A 71 -7.80 -17.49 4.31
C ASN A 71 -8.93 -18.38 3.76
N ASP A 72 -10.17 -18.07 4.13
CA ASP A 72 -11.38 -18.65 3.52
C ASP A 72 -11.71 -17.86 2.25
N ASP A 73 -11.56 -18.51 1.09
CA ASP A 73 -11.71 -17.86 -0.20
C ASP A 73 -13.12 -17.31 -0.43
N LYS A 74 -14.17 -17.91 0.16
CA LYS A 74 -15.55 -17.43 0.02
C LYS A 74 -15.75 -16.05 0.64
N LYS A 75 -15.05 -15.77 1.75
CA LYS A 75 -15.14 -14.47 2.43
C LYS A 75 -14.52 -13.34 1.60
N ASN A 76 -13.62 -13.65 0.67
CA ASN A 76 -13.01 -12.64 -0.19
C ASN A 76 -14.00 -12.08 -1.24
N GLU A 77 -15.07 -12.81 -1.57
CA GLU A 77 -16.05 -12.41 -2.58
C GLU A 77 -16.93 -11.24 -2.13
N THR A 78 -17.21 -11.14 -0.83
CA THR A 78 -18.16 -10.17 -0.26
C THR A 78 -17.50 -8.97 0.41
N VAL A 79 -16.16 -8.86 0.42
CA VAL A 79 -15.47 -7.69 0.99
C VAL A 79 -15.85 -6.43 0.19
N GLY A 80 -16.29 -5.39 0.91
CA GLY A 80 -16.71 -4.11 0.35
C GLY A 80 -15.57 -3.08 0.31
N GLU A 81 -15.90 -1.86 -0.11
CA GLU A 81 -14.94 -0.77 -0.30
C GLU A 81 -14.38 -0.18 1.01
N GLU A 82 -15.01 -0.48 2.14
CA GLU A 82 -14.57 -0.10 3.48
C GLU A 82 -13.21 -0.68 3.88
N HIS A 83 -12.78 -1.74 3.19
CA HIS A 83 -11.48 -2.40 3.38
C HIS A 83 -10.53 -2.11 2.22
N PRO A 84 -9.95 -0.90 2.14
CA PRO A 84 -9.20 -0.46 0.97
C PRO A 84 -7.97 -1.34 0.70
N ASN A 85 -7.36 -1.98 1.71
CA ASN A 85 -6.14 -2.78 1.52
C ASN A 85 -6.41 -4.29 1.45
N HIS A 86 -7.67 -4.68 1.29
CA HIS A 86 -8.01 -6.04 0.89
C HIS A 86 -7.58 -6.32 -0.56
N ILE A 87 -7.08 -7.53 -0.85
CA ILE A 87 -6.58 -7.90 -2.19
C ILE A 87 -7.60 -7.74 -3.33
N LYS A 88 -8.90 -7.88 -3.05
CA LYS A 88 -9.97 -7.66 -4.05
C LYS A 88 -10.05 -6.21 -4.48
N ASN A 89 -9.82 -5.30 -3.54
CA ASN A 89 -9.90 -3.86 -3.75
C ASN A 89 -8.56 -3.31 -4.27
N ARG A 90 -7.46 -4.03 -4.02
CA ARG A 90 -6.13 -3.73 -4.54
C ARG A 90 -5.84 -4.54 -5.80
N GLY A 91 -6.35 -4.04 -6.91
CA GLY A 91 -6.19 -4.68 -8.23
C GLY A 91 -6.22 -3.74 -9.43
N ARG A 92 -6.68 -2.48 -9.28
CA ARG A 92 -6.64 -1.52 -10.39
C ARG A 92 -5.22 -1.01 -10.71
N ALA A 93 -4.22 -1.34 -9.87
CA ALA A 93 -2.86 -0.83 -10.00
C ALA A 93 -1.86 -1.72 -10.75
N LEU A 94 -2.12 -3.03 -10.85
CA LEU A 94 -1.16 -4.00 -11.38
C LEU A 94 -1.77 -5.08 -12.30
N LEU A 95 -3.08 -5.10 -12.50
CA LEU A 95 -3.72 -6.00 -13.46
C LEU A 95 -4.33 -5.19 -14.62
N LYS A 96 -3.54 -5.15 -15.71
CA LYS A 96 -3.89 -4.97 -17.13
C LYS A 96 -4.55 -3.66 -17.59
N ASN A 97 -4.09 -3.26 -18.77
CA ASN A 97 -4.69 -2.31 -19.69
C ASN A 97 -6.11 -2.78 -20.02
N ASP A 98 -7.13 -2.16 -19.41
CA ASP A 98 -8.46 -2.15 -19.99
C ASP A 98 -8.85 -0.69 -20.25
N ASP A 99 -8.88 -0.33 -21.53
CA ASP A 99 -9.44 0.91 -22.07
C ASP A 99 -10.97 0.87 -22.00
N THR A 100 -11.51 0.72 -20.79
CA THR A 100 -12.93 0.95 -20.53
C THR A 100 -13.08 1.95 -19.40
N GLY A 101 -13.42 3.17 -19.81
CA GLY A 101 -13.69 4.27 -18.92
C GLY A 101 -14.84 3.95 -17.96
N SER A 102 -14.52 3.97 -16.68
CA SER A 102 -15.41 4.52 -15.66
C SER A 102 -14.51 5.32 -14.73
N GLY A 103 -14.63 6.65 -14.85
CA GLY A 103 -13.76 7.64 -14.24
C GLY A 103 -13.88 7.61 -12.72
N SER A 104 -12.96 6.90 -12.09
CA SER A 104 -12.65 7.18 -10.69
C SER A 104 -11.87 8.50 -10.66
N GLU A 105 -12.33 9.45 -9.86
CA GLU A 105 -11.63 10.70 -9.59
C GLU A 105 -10.17 10.42 -9.22
N THR A 106 -9.24 11.18 -9.81
CA THR A 106 -7.83 11.12 -9.38
C THR A 106 -7.70 11.91 -8.09
N VAL A 107 -7.40 11.20 -7.01
CA VAL A 107 -7.22 11.82 -5.69
C VAL A 107 -5.74 12.03 -5.44
N ILE A 108 -5.38 13.27 -5.08
CA ILE A 108 -4.02 13.65 -4.70
C ILE A 108 -4.01 13.99 -3.21
N LYS A 109 -3.31 13.19 -2.41
CA LYS A 109 -3.14 13.40 -0.96
C LYS A 109 -1.74 13.89 -0.67
N ILE A 110 -1.62 15.06 -0.04
CA ILE A 110 -0.34 15.61 0.43
C ILE A 110 -0.17 15.21 1.89
N MET A 111 0.82 14.37 2.18
CA MET A 111 1.11 13.97 3.56
C MET A 111 1.95 15.02 4.28
N GLU A 112 1.63 15.32 5.53
CA GLU A 112 2.51 16.09 6.41
C GLU A 112 3.87 15.39 6.54
N ASN A 113 4.95 16.17 6.35
CA ASN A 113 6.34 15.66 6.33
C ASN A 113 6.61 14.44 5.41
N GLY A 114 5.68 14.12 4.51
CA GLY A 114 5.72 12.93 3.67
C GLY A 114 5.55 13.22 2.18
N PRO A 115 5.42 12.16 1.36
CA PRO A 115 5.25 12.27 -0.07
C PRO A 115 3.87 12.81 -0.46
N CYS A 116 3.73 13.11 -1.75
CA CYS A 116 2.44 13.30 -2.39
C CYS A 116 1.95 11.95 -2.94
N ILE A 117 0.77 11.49 -2.53
CA ILE A 117 0.18 10.23 -2.95
C ILE A 117 -0.88 10.50 -4.00
N ILE A 118 -0.76 9.88 -5.16
CA ILE A 118 -1.72 9.97 -6.26
C ILE A 118 -2.41 8.62 -6.39
N THR A 119 -3.74 8.60 -6.30
CA THR A 119 -4.55 7.40 -6.46
C THR A 119 -5.57 7.61 -7.58
N GLY A 120 -5.62 6.69 -8.54
CA GLY A 120 -6.57 6.74 -9.66
C GLY A 120 -5.89 6.44 -11.00
N GLY A 121 -6.54 6.81 -12.08
CA GLY A 121 -5.98 6.75 -13.44
C GLY A 121 -5.40 8.11 -13.83
N PHE A 122 -4.10 8.20 -14.05
CA PHE A 122 -3.43 9.46 -14.37
C PHE A 122 -2.26 9.28 -15.35
N ILE A 123 -1.82 10.39 -15.94
CA ILE A 123 -0.64 10.43 -16.80
C ILE A 123 0.44 11.22 -16.06
N LEU A 124 1.62 10.61 -15.91
CA LEU A 124 2.81 11.31 -15.45
C LEU A 124 3.59 11.80 -16.67
N GLU A 125 3.67 13.11 -16.86
CA GLU A 125 4.48 13.76 -17.87
C GLU A 125 5.74 14.37 -17.23
N ARG A 126 6.89 14.20 -17.88
CA ARG A 126 8.15 14.85 -17.50
C ARG A 126 8.52 15.94 -18.51
N ASN A 127 9.33 16.90 -18.08
CA ASN A 127 9.78 18.03 -18.92
C ASN A 127 10.53 17.61 -20.21
N ASN A 128 11.05 16.38 -20.28
CA ASN A 128 11.67 15.82 -21.48
C ASN A 128 10.65 15.24 -22.48
N GLY A 129 9.35 15.44 -22.25
CA GLY A 129 8.25 14.91 -23.06
C GLY A 129 7.90 13.45 -22.80
N SER A 130 8.61 12.75 -21.90
CA SER A 130 8.24 11.35 -21.58
C SER A 130 6.91 11.30 -20.82
N ARG A 131 6.01 10.44 -21.29
CA ARG A 131 4.68 10.20 -20.71
C ARG A 131 4.55 8.75 -20.25
N SER A 132 3.89 8.55 -19.12
CA SER A 132 3.58 7.21 -18.61
C SER A 132 2.17 7.21 -18.04
N LYS A 133 1.31 6.32 -18.55
CA LYS A 133 -0.04 6.10 -18.04
C LYS A 133 0.06 5.20 -16.81
N PHE A 134 -0.52 5.64 -15.72
CA PHE A 134 -0.62 4.89 -14.47
C PHE A 134 -2.08 4.67 -14.15
N SER A 135 -2.37 3.49 -13.62
CA SER A 135 -3.59 3.20 -12.88
C SER A 135 -3.14 2.70 -11.52
N GLY A 136 -3.78 3.14 -10.44
CA GLY A 136 -3.44 2.75 -9.07
C GLY A 136 -2.87 3.85 -8.20
N THR A 137 -2.05 3.45 -7.22
CA THR A 137 -1.45 4.36 -6.23
C THR A 137 0.04 4.56 -6.50
N LEU A 138 0.47 5.82 -6.52
CA LEU A 138 1.86 6.24 -6.69
C LEU A 138 2.22 7.24 -5.60
N SER A 139 3.47 7.22 -5.15
CA SER A 139 4.00 8.25 -4.24
C SER A 139 5.13 9.04 -4.89
N LEU A 140 4.97 10.36 -4.94
CA LEU A 140 5.97 11.31 -5.44
C LEU A 140 6.75 11.94 -4.29
N CYS A 141 8.06 12.04 -4.46
CA CYS A 141 8.96 12.65 -3.50
C CYS A 141 8.70 14.15 -3.41
N ARG A 142 8.50 14.63 -2.18
CA ARG A 142 8.37 16.06 -1.86
C ARG A 142 9.56 16.63 -1.08
N CYS A 143 10.38 15.77 -0.45
CA CYS A 143 11.47 16.19 0.43
C CYS A 143 12.81 16.46 -0.29
N GLY A 144 12.94 16.11 -1.58
CA GLY A 144 14.20 16.22 -2.34
C GLY A 144 15.28 15.18 -2.01
N LYS A 145 15.11 14.36 -0.97
CA LYS A 145 16.13 13.39 -0.51
C LYS A 145 16.10 12.03 -1.23
N SER A 146 15.02 11.69 -1.93
CA SER A 146 14.86 10.38 -2.60
C SER A 146 15.99 10.09 -3.58
N LYS A 147 16.45 8.85 -3.62
CA LYS A 147 17.40 8.32 -4.62
C LYS A 147 16.69 7.78 -5.86
N LEU A 148 15.36 7.64 -5.82
CA LEU A 148 14.50 7.15 -6.91
C LEU A 148 13.61 8.25 -7.50
N LYS A 149 14.10 9.49 -7.55
CA LYS A 149 13.33 10.64 -8.06
C LYS A 149 12.69 10.33 -9.44
N PRO A 150 11.44 10.75 -9.66
CA PRO A 150 10.59 11.60 -8.84
C PRO A 150 9.83 10.85 -7.72
N PHE A 151 10.05 9.55 -7.55
CA PHE A 151 9.27 8.71 -6.64
C PHE A 151 9.79 8.78 -5.19
N CYS A 152 8.88 8.56 -4.24
CA CYS A 152 9.27 8.40 -2.83
C CYS A 152 9.90 7.02 -2.60
N ASP A 153 10.99 6.98 -1.84
CA ASP A 153 11.69 5.75 -1.42
C ASP A 153 11.79 5.63 0.11
N GLY A 154 11.05 6.47 0.84
CA GLY A 154 11.10 6.55 2.30
C GLY A 154 12.19 7.46 2.88
N SER A 155 13.06 8.09 2.06
CA SER A 155 14.14 8.97 2.55
C SER A 155 13.68 10.28 3.23
N HIS A 156 12.38 10.51 3.38
CA HIS A 156 11.84 11.67 4.10
C HIS A 156 11.74 11.45 5.61
N ARG A 157 11.85 10.19 6.07
CA ARG A 157 11.96 9.86 7.49
C ARG A 157 13.18 10.54 8.13
#